data_AF-H2B063-F1
#
_entry.id   AF-H2B063-F1
#
_cell.length_a   1.000
_cell.length_b   1.000
_cell.length_c   1.000
_cell.angle_alpha   90.00
_cell.angle_beta   90.00
_cell.angle_gamma   90.00
#
_symmetry.space_group_name_H-M   'P 1'
#
loop_
_entity.id
_entity.type
_entity.pdbx_description
1 polymer ?
#
loop_
_entity_poly.entity_id
_entity_poly.type
_entity_poly.pdbx_seq_one_letter_code
_entity_poly.pdbx_strand_id
1 'polypeptide(L)'
;MSLAVRSSVIEVVRSVLVLKNWGILLAAPKKKTSHKKKRQRFLSNANNNVEFKNNLNRCPSCGHYKRSNTLCMFCVNQVRFLWKNHNKPEEIVKEVDRVVYPGKKDTQFIKKLKDKDSYLKKRMRTLPID
;
A
#
# COMPACT_ATOMS: atom_id res chain seq x y z
N MET A 1 -24.61 46.85 24.68
CA MET A 1 -24.31 47.19 23.27
C MET A 1 -22.97 47.90 23.28
N SER A 2 -21.88 47.14 23.19
CA SER A 2 -21.18 46.81 21.95
C SER A 2 -20.29 47.96 21.52
N LEU A 3 -18.97 47.82 21.69
CA LEU A 3 -17.93 48.47 20.89
C LEU A 3 -16.57 47.76 21.11
N ALA A 4 -16.03 47.26 20.00
CA ALA A 4 -14.60 47.12 19.67
C ALA A 4 -13.69 46.32 20.63
N VAL A 5 -13.31 45.05 20.39
CA VAL A 5 -12.64 44.47 19.21
C VAL A 5 -11.53 45.38 18.68
N ARG A 6 -10.29 45.26 19.21
CA ARG A 6 -9.01 45.28 18.44
C ARG A 6 -7.67 45.41 19.21
N SER A 7 -7.59 45.41 20.55
CA SER A 7 -6.32 45.76 21.23
C SER A 7 -5.58 44.66 22.04
N SER A 8 -6.10 43.45 22.19
CA SER A 8 -5.46 42.45 23.08
C SER A 8 -4.48 41.49 22.40
N VAL A 9 -4.42 41.45 21.06
CA VAL A 9 -3.59 40.48 20.31
C VAL A 9 -2.14 40.98 20.13
N ILE A 10 -1.89 42.29 20.23
CA ILE A 10 -0.61 42.88 19.82
C ILE A 10 0.38 43.07 20.99
N GLU A 11 -0.07 43.16 22.25
CA GLU A 11 0.85 43.28 23.40
C GLU A 11 1.47 41.94 23.86
N VAL A 12 0.80 40.81 23.63
CA VAL A 12 1.32 39.48 24.06
C VAL A 12 2.52 39.04 23.19
N VAL A 13 2.65 39.58 21.97
CA VAL A 13 3.68 39.16 21.00
C VAL A 13 5.04 39.82 21.26
N ARG A 14 5.14 40.79 22.19
CA ARG A 14 6.37 41.60 22.38
C ARG A 14 7.10 41.44 23.72
N SER A 15 6.63 40.58 24.62
CA SER A 15 7.31 40.28 25.91
C SER A 15 7.96 38.89 25.97
N VAL A 16 7.69 38.00 25.02
CA VAL A 16 8.24 36.62 25.01
C VAL A 16 9.58 36.53 24.24
N LEU A 17 10.21 37.68 23.97
CA LEU A 17 11.47 37.74 23.22
C LEU A 17 12.62 38.30 24.05
N VAL A 18 12.66 38.02 25.36
CA VAL A 18 13.92 37.98 26.11
C VAL A 18 13.76 36.97 27.25
N LEU A 19 14.46 35.84 27.16
CA LEU A 19 15.39 35.41 28.20
C LEU A 19 16.09 34.11 27.76
N LYS A 20 17.34 34.34 27.40
CA LYS A 20 18.42 33.43 27.09
C LYS A 20 18.92 32.88 28.44
N ASN A 21 18.65 31.61 28.73
CA ASN A 21 19.47 30.66 29.51
C ASN A 21 18.58 29.50 30.02
N TRP A 22 19.11 28.28 29.90
CA TRP A 22 18.54 26.96 30.24
C TRP A 22 17.91 26.20 29.08
N GLY A 23 18.59 25.12 28.69
CA GLY A 23 18.45 24.35 27.46
C GLY A 23 17.02 23.98 27.05
N ILE A 24 16.80 24.04 25.74
CA ILE A 24 15.92 23.16 24.95
C ILE A 24 14.77 22.59 25.78
N LEU A 25 13.72 23.39 26.00
CA LEU A 25 12.42 22.83 26.32
C LEU A 25 11.96 22.06 25.08
N LEU A 26 12.36 20.79 24.99
CA LEU A 26 11.76 19.85 24.04
C LEU A 26 10.25 19.98 24.19
N ALA A 27 9.54 20.15 23.07
CA ALA A 27 8.09 20.00 22.99
C ALA A 27 7.70 18.52 23.23
N ALA A 28 8.18 17.94 24.33
CA ALA A 28 7.89 16.59 24.76
C ALA A 28 6.50 16.56 25.40
N PRO A 29 5.69 15.52 25.12
CA PRO A 29 4.39 15.39 25.75
C PRO A 29 4.55 15.32 27.26
N LYS A 30 3.93 16.26 27.98
CA LYS A 30 4.04 16.38 29.44
C LYS A 30 3.60 15.11 30.20
N LYS A 31 2.71 14.31 29.60
CA LYS A 31 2.14 13.09 30.20
C LYS A 31 1.97 11.99 29.16
N LYS A 32 2.07 10.73 29.59
CA LYS A 32 1.71 9.55 28.79
C LYS A 32 0.24 9.65 28.40
N THR A 33 -0.06 9.38 27.14
CA THR A 33 -1.44 9.36 26.66
C THR A 33 -2.19 8.17 27.26
N SER A 34 -3.40 8.41 27.77
CA SER A 34 -4.23 7.31 28.29
C SER A 34 -4.71 6.40 27.16
N HIS A 35 -5.02 5.15 27.49
CA HIS A 35 -5.53 4.18 26.51
C HIS A 35 -6.77 4.71 25.77
N LYS A 36 -7.71 5.36 26.49
CA LYS A 36 -8.89 6.02 25.92
C LYS A 36 -8.53 7.10 24.90
N LYS A 37 -7.62 8.03 25.26
CA LYS A 37 -7.20 9.13 24.38
C LYS A 37 -6.40 8.65 23.16
N LYS A 38 -5.71 7.51 23.28
CA LYS A 38 -5.03 6.86 22.15
C LYS A 38 -6.07 6.26 21.19
N ARG A 39 -6.98 5.42 21.71
CA ARG A 39 -8.02 4.76 20.90
C ARG A 39 -8.96 5.75 20.21
N GLN A 40 -9.41 6.79 20.91
CA GLN A 40 -10.28 7.81 20.33
C GLN A 40 -9.62 8.49 19.13
N ARG A 41 -8.33 8.83 19.24
CA ARG A 41 -7.58 9.43 18.12
C ARG A 41 -7.44 8.48 16.93
N PHE A 42 -7.20 7.20 17.16
CA PHE A 42 -7.03 6.23 16.06
C PHE A 42 -8.36 5.80 15.43
N LEU A 43 -9.41 5.55 16.21
CA LEU A 43 -10.65 4.90 15.72
C LEU A 43 -11.83 5.86 15.53
N SER A 44 -11.91 6.96 16.28
CA SER A 44 -13.14 7.79 16.27
C SER A 44 -13.22 8.72 15.07
N ASN A 45 -12.11 9.03 14.43
CA ASN A 45 -12.10 9.89 13.25
C ASN A 45 -12.50 9.07 12.03
N ALA A 46 -13.55 9.49 11.32
CA ALA A 46 -13.99 8.87 10.08
C ALA A 46 -12.84 8.74 9.05
N ASN A 47 -11.98 9.76 8.98
CA ASN A 47 -10.82 9.80 8.08
C ASN A 47 -9.78 8.69 8.34
N ASN A 48 -9.72 8.13 9.56
CA ASN A 48 -8.77 7.07 9.90
C ASN A 48 -9.34 5.67 9.63
N ASN A 49 -10.66 5.58 9.45
CA ASN A 49 -11.32 4.32 9.21
C ASN A 49 -11.31 3.98 7.72
N VAL A 50 -11.26 2.70 7.41
CA VAL A 50 -11.37 2.22 6.03
C VAL A 50 -12.84 2.20 5.64
N GLU A 51 -13.19 2.97 4.62
CA GLU A 51 -14.55 3.01 4.09
C GLU A 51 -14.91 1.74 3.31
N PHE A 52 -16.19 1.36 3.36
CA PHE A 52 -16.71 0.29 2.52
C PHE A 52 -16.65 0.70 1.05
N LYS A 53 -16.15 -0.21 0.21
CA LYS A 53 -16.07 0.01 -1.23
C LYS A 53 -17.41 -0.32 -1.86
N ASN A 54 -18.28 0.68 -1.94
CA ASN A 54 -19.62 0.53 -2.56
C ASN A 54 -19.58 0.53 -4.10
N ASN A 55 -18.44 0.92 -4.67
CA ASN A 55 -18.26 1.05 -6.11
C ASN A 55 -17.82 -0.26 -6.79
N LEU A 56 -18.46 -1.38 -6.43
CA LEU A 56 -18.20 -2.69 -7.03
C LEU A 56 -19.37 -3.09 -7.93
N ASN A 57 -19.06 -3.43 -9.18
CA ASN A 57 -20.04 -3.79 -10.21
C ASN A 57 -19.70 -5.16 -10.80
N ARG A 58 -20.66 -5.77 -11.52
CA ARG A 58 -20.43 -6.99 -12.31
C ARG A 58 -19.53 -6.74 -13.52
N CYS A 59 -18.61 -7.67 -13.77
CA CYS A 59 -17.85 -7.68 -15.01
C CYS A 59 -18.71 -8.18 -16.17
N PRO A 60 -18.77 -7.45 -17.31
CA PRO A 60 -19.59 -7.88 -18.46
C PRO A 60 -19.11 -9.17 -19.11
N SER A 61 -17.83 -9.52 -19.00
CA SER A 61 -17.26 -10.70 -19.67
C SER A 61 -17.32 -11.97 -18.83
N CYS A 62 -17.10 -11.87 -17.51
CA CYS A 62 -16.95 -13.05 -16.64
C CYS A 62 -17.93 -13.11 -15.47
N GLY A 63 -18.78 -12.10 -15.27
CA GLY A 63 -19.78 -12.09 -14.18
C GLY A 63 -19.22 -11.95 -12.77
N HIS A 64 -17.90 -11.74 -12.59
CA HIS A 64 -17.30 -11.58 -11.25
C HIS A 64 -17.28 -10.11 -10.81
N TYR A 65 -17.09 -9.89 -9.50
CA TYR A 65 -16.91 -8.54 -8.95
C TYR A 65 -15.69 -7.83 -9.57
N LYS A 66 -15.89 -6.58 -9.96
CA LYS A 66 -14.84 -5.62 -10.35
C LYS A 66 -15.16 -4.23 -9.78
N ARG A 67 -14.18 -3.32 -9.77
CA ARG A 67 -14.40 -1.92 -9.39
C ARG A 67 -15.11 -1.16 -10.53
N SER A 68 -15.98 -0.21 -10.18
CA SER A 68 -16.64 0.67 -11.14
C SER A 68 -15.61 1.41 -11.99
N ASN A 69 -15.94 1.68 -13.26
CA ASN A 69 -15.07 2.43 -14.20
C ASN A 69 -13.70 1.80 -14.50
N THR A 70 -13.46 0.55 -14.08
CA THR A 70 -12.22 -0.17 -14.35
C THR A 70 -12.48 -1.45 -15.13
N LEU A 71 -11.45 -1.89 -15.87
CA LEU A 71 -11.45 -3.18 -16.54
C LEU A 71 -11.22 -4.30 -15.52
N CYS A 72 -11.76 -5.49 -15.81
CA CYS A 72 -11.55 -6.64 -14.96
C CYS A 72 -10.10 -7.14 -15.07
N MET A 73 -9.44 -7.19 -13.92
CA MET A 73 -8.06 -7.64 -13.77
C MET A 73 -7.81 -9.08 -14.23
N PHE A 74 -8.85 -9.93 -14.26
CA PHE A 74 -8.76 -11.30 -14.78
C PHE A 74 -8.83 -11.35 -16.30
N CYS A 75 -9.84 -10.69 -16.88
CA CYS A 75 -10.05 -10.70 -18.32
C CYS A 75 -8.86 -10.08 -19.05
N VAL A 76 -8.33 -8.95 -18.55
CA VAL A 76 -7.15 -8.31 -19.13
C VAL A 76 -5.91 -9.21 -19.04
N ASN A 77 -5.74 -9.95 -17.94
CA ASN A 77 -4.62 -10.89 -17.80
C ASN A 77 -4.73 -12.06 -18.79
N GLN A 78 -5.94 -12.55 -19.05
CA GLN A 78 -6.16 -13.61 -20.03
C GLN A 78 -5.83 -13.15 -21.45
N VAL A 79 -6.25 -11.93 -21.83
CA VAL A 79 -5.87 -11.31 -23.12
C VAL A 79 -4.36 -11.15 -23.22
N ARG A 80 -3.71 -10.65 -22.16
CA ARG A 80 -2.25 -10.53 -22.10
C ARG A 80 -1.55 -11.88 -22.26
N PHE A 81 -2.09 -12.95 -21.67
CA PHE A 81 -1.56 -14.30 -21.82
C PHE A 81 -1.68 -14.80 -23.25
N LEU A 82 -2.83 -14.56 -23.90
CA LEU A 82 -3.04 -14.90 -25.30
C LEU A 82 -2.02 -14.18 -26.21
N TRP A 83 -1.85 -12.87 -26.04
CA TRP A 83 -0.87 -12.10 -26.82
C TRP A 83 0.56 -12.57 -26.59
N LYS A 84 0.91 -12.91 -25.34
CA LYS A 84 2.22 -13.49 -25.03
C LYS A 84 2.44 -14.84 -25.70
N ASN A 85 1.39 -15.64 -25.88
CA ASN A 85 1.49 -16.93 -26.55
C ASN A 85 1.56 -16.81 -28.07
N HIS A 86 0.82 -15.87 -28.63
CA HIS A 86 0.83 -15.61 -30.06
C HIS A 86 2.16 -15.03 -30.54
N ASN A 87 2.77 -14.13 -29.76
CA ASN A 87 4.00 -13.44 -30.13
C ASN A 87 5.25 -14.07 -29.50
N LYS A 88 5.22 -15.39 -29.20
CA LYS A 88 6.43 -16.05 -28.67
C LYS A 88 7.48 -16.13 -29.77
N PRO A 89 8.69 -15.60 -29.54
CA PRO A 89 9.79 -15.92 -30.44
C PRO A 89 10.06 -17.43 -30.34
N GLU A 90 10.31 -18.07 -31.49
CA GLU A 90 10.69 -19.47 -31.52
C GLU A 90 12.06 -19.62 -30.83
N GLU A 91 12.06 -20.33 -29.70
CA GLU A 91 13.29 -20.62 -28.95
C GLU A 91 14.00 -21.81 -29.62
N ILE A 92 15.22 -21.59 -30.12
CA ILE A 92 16.06 -22.66 -30.64
C ILE A 92 16.56 -23.48 -29.45
N VAL A 93 15.84 -24.53 -29.09
CA VAL A 93 16.28 -25.48 -28.08
C VAL A 93 17.36 -26.35 -28.69
N LYS A 94 18.63 -25.98 -28.45
CA LYS A 94 19.74 -26.88 -28.75
C LYS A 94 19.72 -27.97 -27.69
N GLU A 95 19.50 -29.20 -28.12
CA GLU A 95 19.71 -30.36 -27.26
C GLU A 95 21.20 -30.44 -26.99
N VAL A 96 21.61 -30.06 -25.77
CA VAL A 96 23.01 -30.05 -25.41
C VAL A 96 23.34 -31.33 -24.64
N ASP A 97 24.38 -32.01 -25.10
CA ASP A 97 24.90 -33.20 -24.42
C ASP A 97 25.21 -32.90 -22.95
N ARG A 98 24.79 -33.79 -22.06
CA ARG A 98 25.03 -33.69 -20.61
C ARG A 98 26.53 -33.57 -20.27
N VAL A 99 27.39 -34.09 -21.15
CA VAL A 99 28.85 -33.99 -21.04
C VAL A 99 29.30 -32.53 -21.10
N VAL A 100 28.69 -31.72 -21.95
CA VAL A 100 29.08 -30.32 -22.19
C VAL A 100 28.63 -29.42 -21.02
N TYR A 101 27.45 -29.68 -20.43
CA TYR A 101 26.93 -28.92 -19.29
C TYR A 101 26.50 -29.80 -18.11
N PRO A 102 27.42 -30.15 -17.19
CA PRO A 102 27.09 -30.93 -16.00
C PRO A 102 26.27 -30.12 -14.99
N GLY A 103 25.42 -30.82 -14.21
CA GLY A 103 24.60 -30.21 -13.16
C GLY A 103 25.42 -29.79 -11.93
N LYS A 104 25.02 -28.69 -11.28
CA LYS A 104 25.66 -28.16 -10.05
C LYS A 104 24.73 -28.25 -8.84
N LYS A 105 25.29 -28.45 -7.64
CA LYS A 105 24.55 -28.38 -6.37
C LYS A 105 24.33 -26.92 -5.98
N ASP A 106 23.08 -26.50 -5.88
CA ASP A 106 22.76 -25.14 -5.46
C ASP A 106 22.98 -24.94 -3.96
N THR A 107 23.38 -23.72 -3.59
CA THR A 107 23.43 -23.30 -2.19
C THR A 107 22.02 -23.16 -1.61
N GLN A 108 21.90 -23.19 -0.28
CA GLN A 108 20.61 -23.05 0.39
C GLN A 108 19.89 -21.74 0.03
N PHE A 109 20.65 -20.65 -0.16
CA PHE A 109 20.11 -19.37 -0.61
C PHE A 109 19.49 -19.47 -2.01
N ILE A 110 20.21 -20.07 -2.95
CA ILE A 110 19.72 -20.24 -4.32
C ILE A 110 18.48 -21.14 -4.34
N LYS A 111 18.42 -22.17 -3.50
CA LYS A 111 17.21 -22.99 -3.33
C LYS A 111 16.01 -22.13 -2.90
N LYS A 112 16.17 -21.35 -1.83
CA LYS A 112 15.13 -20.42 -1.37
C LYS A 112 14.70 -19.40 -2.43
N LEU A 113 15.64 -18.93 -3.24
CA LEU A 113 15.35 -17.99 -4.34
C LEU A 113 14.60 -18.67 -5.49
N LYS A 114 14.91 -19.94 -5.79
CA LYS A 114 14.21 -20.75 -6.78
C LYS A 114 12.78 -21.05 -6.34
N ASP A 115 12.53 -21.14 -5.03
CA ASP A 115 11.22 -21.35 -4.42
C ASP A 115 10.35 -20.07 -4.48
N LYS A 116 10.07 -19.59 -5.70
CA LYS A 116 9.35 -18.34 -5.97
C LYS A 116 7.97 -18.28 -5.34
N ASP A 117 7.30 -19.42 -5.24
CA ASP A 117 5.96 -19.53 -4.66
C ASP A 117 5.93 -19.18 -3.15
N SER A 118 7.08 -19.24 -2.45
CA SER A 118 7.16 -18.91 -1.03
C SER A 118 7.04 -17.41 -0.74
N TYR A 119 7.63 -16.56 -1.60
CA TYR A 119 7.73 -15.11 -1.36
C TYR A 119 6.93 -14.27 -2.35
N LEU A 120 6.62 -14.80 -3.55
CA LEU A 120 5.92 -14.05 -4.58
C LEU A 120 4.41 -14.30 -4.53
N LYS A 121 3.64 -13.25 -4.19
CA LYS A 121 2.18 -13.31 -4.14
C LYS A 121 1.58 -13.27 -5.54
N LYS A 122 0.83 -14.32 -5.90
CA LYS A 122 0.03 -14.37 -7.14
C LYS A 122 -1.33 -13.67 -6.96
N ARG A 123 -1.91 -13.15 -8.04
CA ARG A 123 -3.19 -12.44 -8.01
C ARG A 123 -4.34 -13.44 -7.76
N MET A 124 -5.05 -13.25 -6.66
CA MET A 124 -6.24 -14.02 -6.26
C MET A 124 -7.51 -13.63 -7.04
N ARG A 125 -8.38 -14.61 -7.29
CA ARG A 125 -9.66 -14.42 -8.01
C ARG A 125 -10.73 -13.78 -7.14
N THR A 126 -11.52 -12.90 -7.74
CA THR A 126 -12.68 -12.28 -7.08
C THR A 126 -13.83 -13.27 -6.98
N LEU A 127 -14.81 -12.99 -6.13
CA LEU A 127 -16.01 -13.81 -6.03
C LEU A 127 -16.94 -13.58 -7.24
N PRO A 128 -17.77 -14.58 -7.62
CA PRO A 128 -18.90 -14.37 -8.52
C PRO A 128 -19.94 -13.43 -7.87
N ILE A 129 -20.77 -12.77 -8.69
CA ILE A 129 -21.76 -11.77 -8.20
C ILE A 129 -23.05 -12.40 -7.66
N ASP A 130 -23.31 -13.66 -8.03
CA ASP A 130 -24.45 -14.49 -7.63
C ASP A 130 -23.95 -15.83 -7.09
#